data_AF-A0A925UT84-F1
#
_entry.id   AF-A0A925UT84-F1
#
_cell.length_a   1.000
_cell.length_b   1.000
_cell.length_c   1.000
_cell.angle_alpha   90.00
_cell.angle_beta   90.00
_cell.angle_gamma   90.00
#
_symmetry.space_group_name_H-M   'P 1'
#
loop_
_entity.id
_entity.type
_entity.pdbx_description
1 polymer ?
#
loop_
_entity_poly.entity_id
_entity_poly.type
_entity_poly.pdbx_seq_one_letter_code
_entity_poly.pdbx_strand_id
1 'polypeptide(L)'
;MIKIGILTFHRSINYGSFLQSYSLATALKSYTDFEVEIIDYNMTNVELKFLFNIVSRPVTQMHKSIVKYLNFKKALYNKLPISKEKFISNKFNKANKFFTNRYDVIIVGSDEVWKINKLRGFPNIYWLNQDLNCLKVSYAASANRTRFDKIEQVKKEYIRDSLSKYAYIGVRDQNTLEQLRMIDKNLNIKKNSDPTFMFDCKSNTTIINKIREKLSKKYKLDLNEPIMALMCTDDNICKKIFDRYSGSYQIVSLYVNTKYCNAFLYDLDPFEWAHVFRFFSISVTNFFHCTVFSIINNTPFISIDVEESSVLYESKIKDLLKRASMLENYFNLKHPSFQWENAFNQIELSIKTPNISKMKSFVETEKKYFFNFISELKNLTNKNLTNLEAKNE
;
A
#
# COMPACT_ATOMS: atom_id res chain seq x y z
N MET A 1 19.37 17.95 -12.44
CA MET A 1 18.26 17.24 -11.78
C MET A 1 18.80 15.96 -11.18
N ILE A 2 18.39 15.62 -9.96
CA ILE A 2 18.80 14.40 -9.26
C ILE A 2 17.94 13.25 -9.77
N LYS A 3 18.57 12.17 -10.24
CA LYS A 3 17.90 10.97 -10.74
C LYS A 3 17.56 10.02 -9.60
N ILE A 4 16.27 9.79 -9.40
CA ILE A 4 15.72 8.97 -8.33
C ILE A 4 15.07 7.72 -8.91
N GLY A 5 15.60 6.55 -8.53
CA GLY A 5 15.01 5.26 -8.81
C GLY A 5 14.23 4.73 -7.62
N ILE A 6 12.91 4.54 -7.77
CA ILE A 6 12.07 3.92 -6.74
C ILE A 6 12.08 2.40 -6.94
N LEU A 7 12.56 1.67 -5.94
CA LEU A 7 12.60 0.21 -5.92
C LEU A 7 11.46 -0.35 -5.05
N THR A 8 10.40 -0.85 -5.69
CA THR A 8 9.18 -1.29 -5.00
C THR A 8 8.35 -2.32 -5.77
N PHE A 9 7.33 -2.89 -5.12
CA PHE A 9 6.32 -3.69 -5.82
C PHE A 9 5.37 -2.80 -6.59
N HIS A 10 5.41 -2.94 -7.91
CA HIS A 10 4.53 -2.20 -8.81
C HIS A 10 3.81 -3.12 -9.82
N ARG A 11 4.35 -4.31 -10.13
CA ARG A 11 3.79 -5.26 -11.12
C ARG A 11 2.67 -6.19 -10.60
N SER A 12 2.40 -6.23 -9.31
CA SER A 12 1.34 -7.08 -8.75
C SER A 12 -0.05 -6.53 -9.07
N ILE A 13 -1.04 -7.40 -9.34
CA ILE A 13 -2.46 -6.98 -9.38
C ILE A 13 -2.95 -6.73 -7.95
N ASN A 14 -2.56 -5.60 -7.39
CA ASN A 14 -2.95 -5.14 -6.08
C ASN A 14 -3.14 -3.62 -6.14
N TYR A 15 -4.35 -3.13 -5.83
CA TYR A 15 -4.65 -1.70 -5.90
C TYR A 15 -3.78 -0.91 -4.94
N GLY A 16 -3.54 -1.41 -3.73
CA GLY A 16 -2.66 -0.79 -2.75
C GLY A 16 -1.22 -0.66 -3.24
N SER A 17 -0.63 -1.76 -3.74
CA SER A 17 0.75 -1.72 -4.26
C SER A 17 0.90 -0.77 -5.46
N PHE A 18 -0.10 -0.74 -6.34
CA PHE A 18 -0.14 0.20 -7.45
C PHE A 18 -0.25 1.65 -6.95
N LEU A 19 -1.22 1.94 -6.09
CA LEU A 19 -1.53 3.31 -5.68
C LEU A 19 -0.45 3.90 -4.79
N GLN A 20 0.18 3.13 -3.91
CA GLN A 20 1.29 3.63 -3.10
C GLN A 20 2.51 3.98 -3.98
N SER A 21 2.82 3.15 -4.98
CA SER A 21 3.97 3.38 -5.87
C SER A 21 3.71 4.56 -6.80
N TYR A 22 2.48 4.66 -7.34
CA TYR A 22 2.01 5.83 -8.07
C TYR A 22 2.11 7.11 -7.22
N SER A 23 1.62 7.07 -5.99
CA SER A 23 1.55 8.26 -5.13
C SER A 23 2.92 8.74 -4.70
N LEU A 24 3.84 7.82 -4.34
CA LEU A 24 5.21 8.18 -4.01
C LEU A 24 5.92 8.80 -5.22
N ALA A 25 5.82 8.16 -6.39
CA ALA A 25 6.44 8.67 -7.60
C ALA A 25 5.88 10.04 -8.01
N THR A 26 4.56 10.20 -8.00
CA THR A 26 3.90 11.46 -8.37
C THR A 26 4.22 12.58 -7.38
N ALA A 27 4.22 12.29 -6.08
CA ALA A 27 4.55 13.28 -5.07
C ALA A 27 6.02 13.72 -5.15
N LEU A 28 6.96 12.81 -5.41
CA LEU A 28 8.36 13.17 -5.66
C LEU A 28 8.54 13.97 -6.96
N LYS A 29 7.84 13.60 -8.04
CA LYS A 29 7.87 14.33 -9.32
C LYS A 29 7.33 15.75 -9.25
N SER A 30 6.54 16.08 -8.24
CA SER A 30 6.04 17.44 -8.06
C SER A 30 7.14 18.45 -7.71
N TYR A 31 8.34 17.97 -7.34
CA TYR A 31 9.52 18.80 -7.10
C TYR A 31 10.41 18.85 -8.34
N THR A 32 10.69 20.07 -8.82
CA THR A 32 11.45 20.34 -10.06
C THR A 32 12.90 19.83 -10.06
N ASP A 33 13.47 19.60 -8.88
CA ASP A 33 14.85 19.18 -8.71
C ASP A 33 15.05 17.68 -8.98
N PHE A 34 13.96 16.91 -9.06
CA PHE A 34 13.96 15.44 -9.12
C PHE A 34 13.47 14.90 -10.46
N GLU A 35 14.30 14.05 -11.08
CA GLU A 35 13.90 13.17 -12.17
C GLU A 35 13.59 11.79 -11.57
N VAL A 36 12.32 11.39 -11.56
CA VAL A 36 11.88 10.21 -10.81
C VAL A 36 11.33 9.14 -11.76
N GLU A 37 11.70 7.89 -11.52
CA GLU A 37 11.05 6.73 -12.12
C GLU A 37 10.96 5.56 -11.15
N ILE A 38 9.99 4.67 -11.37
CA ILE A 38 9.91 3.39 -10.71
C ILE A 38 10.78 2.42 -11.49
N ILE A 39 11.77 1.84 -10.83
CA ILE A 39 12.65 0.85 -11.44
C ILE A 39 11.80 -0.35 -11.82
N ASP A 40 11.80 -0.70 -13.11
CA ASP A 40 11.10 -1.85 -13.64
C ASP A 40 11.80 -3.17 -13.24
N TYR A 41 11.75 -3.46 -11.96
CA TYR A 41 12.31 -4.67 -11.37
C TYR A 41 11.29 -5.80 -11.42
N ASN A 42 11.72 -6.95 -11.94
CA ASN A 42 11.03 -8.20 -11.73
C ASN A 42 11.98 -9.29 -11.22
N MET A 43 11.52 -10.02 -10.21
CA MET A 43 12.21 -11.21 -9.72
C MET A 43 12.06 -12.32 -10.77
N THR A 44 13.12 -13.08 -11.04
CA THR A 44 13.03 -14.23 -11.95
C THR A 44 11.91 -15.17 -11.50
N ASN A 45 11.05 -15.60 -12.43
CA ASN A 45 9.95 -16.59 -12.24
C ASN A 45 8.64 -16.09 -11.59
N VAL A 46 8.44 -14.79 -11.33
CA VAL A 46 7.17 -14.29 -10.74
C VAL A 46 6.06 -14.09 -11.78
N GLU A 47 6.38 -13.56 -12.97
CA GLU A 47 5.39 -13.32 -14.03
C GLU A 47 4.75 -14.62 -14.55
N LEU A 48 5.54 -15.71 -14.68
CA LEU A 48 5.04 -17.01 -15.11
C LEU A 48 4.05 -17.60 -14.10
N LYS A 49 4.40 -17.64 -12.81
CA LYS A 49 3.51 -18.14 -11.74
C LYS A 49 2.17 -17.40 -11.70
N PHE A 50 2.20 -16.09 -11.97
CA PHE A 50 0.99 -15.29 -12.00
C PHE A 50 0.06 -15.67 -13.17
N LEU A 51 0.60 -15.84 -14.38
CA LEU A 51 -0.17 -16.28 -15.54
C LEU A 51 -0.79 -17.67 -15.32
N PHE A 52 -0.04 -18.61 -14.73
CA PHE A 52 -0.56 -19.93 -14.36
C PHE A 52 -1.76 -19.85 -13.38
N ASN A 53 -1.72 -18.93 -12.42
CA ASN A 53 -2.81 -18.75 -11.44
C ASN A 53 -4.10 -18.13 -12.03
N ILE A 54 -4.01 -17.43 -13.17
CA ILE A 54 -5.22 -16.94 -13.87
C ILE A 54 -5.92 -18.10 -14.57
N VAL A 55 -5.14 -18.95 -15.25
CA VAL A 55 -5.64 -20.05 -16.08
C VAL A 55 -6.22 -21.19 -15.23
N SER A 56 -5.79 -21.33 -13.97
CA SER A 56 -6.29 -22.35 -13.03
C SER A 56 -7.64 -22.03 -12.38
N ARG A 57 -8.27 -20.89 -12.68
CA ARG A 57 -9.57 -20.50 -12.09
C ARG A 57 -10.75 -21.06 -12.89
N PRO A 58 -11.91 -21.31 -12.25
CA PRO A 58 -13.13 -21.67 -12.95
C PRO A 58 -13.46 -20.66 -14.06
N VAL A 59 -13.91 -21.16 -15.23
CA VAL A 59 -14.18 -20.36 -16.44
C VAL A 59 -15.11 -19.17 -16.15
N THR A 60 -16.10 -19.36 -15.28
CA THR A 60 -17.06 -18.33 -14.85
C THR A 60 -16.42 -17.14 -14.13
N GLN A 61 -15.25 -17.32 -13.53
CA GLN A 61 -14.48 -16.27 -12.83
C GLN A 61 -13.25 -15.83 -13.64
N MET A 62 -12.89 -16.57 -14.69
CA MET A 62 -11.76 -16.31 -15.55
C MET A 62 -11.94 -14.99 -16.30
N HIS A 63 -13.11 -14.72 -16.89
CA HIS A 63 -13.36 -13.45 -17.60
C HIS A 63 -13.20 -12.23 -16.70
N LYS A 64 -13.73 -12.25 -15.47
CA LYS A 64 -13.59 -11.16 -14.49
C LYS A 64 -12.12 -10.94 -14.12
N SER A 65 -11.38 -12.04 -13.92
CA SER A 65 -9.96 -12.01 -13.60
C SER A 65 -9.12 -11.46 -14.75
N ILE A 66 -9.47 -11.80 -16.00
CA ILE A 66 -8.83 -11.27 -17.22
C ILE A 66 -9.10 -9.77 -17.36
N VAL A 67 -10.35 -9.32 -17.25
CA VAL A 67 -10.70 -7.89 -17.34
C VAL A 67 -9.95 -7.07 -16.29
N LYS A 68 -9.93 -7.56 -15.04
CA LYS A 68 -9.14 -6.94 -13.97
C LYS A 68 -7.66 -6.87 -14.34
N TYR A 69 -7.07 -7.96 -14.82
CA TYR A 69 -5.66 -7.97 -15.26
C TYR A 69 -5.37 -6.98 -16.39
N LEU A 70 -6.22 -6.91 -17.41
CA LEU A 70 -6.05 -5.99 -18.53
C LEU A 70 -6.14 -4.53 -18.07
N ASN A 71 -7.10 -4.20 -17.20
CA ASN A 71 -7.24 -2.85 -16.64
C ASN A 71 -6.02 -2.46 -15.80
N PHE A 72 -5.51 -3.39 -14.98
CA PHE A 72 -4.26 -3.19 -14.23
C PHE A 72 -3.06 -3.00 -15.16
N LYS A 73 -2.90 -3.85 -16.16
CA LYS A 73 -1.77 -3.78 -17.10
C LYS A 73 -1.80 -2.47 -17.88
N LYS A 74 -2.97 -2.03 -18.33
CA LYS A 74 -3.17 -0.73 -18.97
C LYS A 74 -2.77 0.41 -18.04
N ALA A 75 -3.22 0.39 -16.79
CA ALA A 75 -2.85 1.42 -15.80
C ALA A 75 -1.35 1.40 -15.49
N LEU A 76 -0.74 0.21 -15.37
CA LEU A 76 0.68 0.01 -15.11
C LEU A 76 1.54 0.75 -16.12
N TYR A 77 1.34 0.47 -17.41
CA TYR A 77 2.20 1.02 -18.46
C TYR A 77 1.85 2.47 -18.85
N ASN A 78 0.59 2.90 -18.67
CA ASN A 78 0.16 4.23 -19.10
C ASN A 78 0.24 5.29 -18.00
N LYS A 79 0.33 4.90 -16.73
CA LYS A 79 0.19 5.83 -15.59
C LYS A 79 1.32 5.77 -14.59
N LEU A 80 2.00 4.64 -14.42
CA LEU A 80 3.21 4.61 -13.61
C LEU A 80 4.40 5.10 -14.42
N PRO A 81 5.26 5.96 -13.85
CA PRO A 81 6.50 6.37 -14.50
C PRO A 81 7.56 5.27 -14.37
N ILE A 82 7.36 4.16 -15.05
CA ILE A 82 8.24 2.99 -15.00
C ILE A 82 9.46 3.24 -15.89
N SER A 83 10.65 2.80 -15.45
CA SER A 83 11.87 2.89 -16.23
C SER A 83 11.73 2.17 -17.57
N LYS A 84 12.28 2.76 -18.64
CA LYS A 84 12.24 2.14 -19.98
C LYS A 84 12.96 0.78 -20.00
N GLU A 85 14.05 0.68 -19.24
CA GLU A 85 14.82 -0.55 -19.11
C GLU A 85 14.31 -1.40 -17.95
N LYS A 86 14.10 -2.69 -18.24
CA LYS A 86 13.67 -3.69 -17.27
C LYS A 86 14.87 -4.38 -16.62
N PHE A 87 14.87 -4.45 -15.29
CA PHE A 87 15.85 -5.20 -14.52
C PHE A 87 15.27 -6.55 -14.10
N ILE A 88 15.81 -7.64 -14.66
CA ILE A 88 15.40 -9.02 -14.33
C ILE A 88 16.59 -9.79 -13.78
N SER A 89 16.86 -9.64 -12.49
CA SER A 89 17.86 -10.45 -11.80
C SER A 89 17.72 -10.38 -10.30
N ASN A 90 18.17 -11.43 -9.61
CA ASN A 90 18.29 -11.44 -8.16
C ASN A 90 19.75 -11.28 -7.70
N LYS A 91 20.69 -11.10 -8.64
CA LYS A 91 22.12 -10.97 -8.34
C LYS A 91 22.48 -9.52 -7.99
N PHE A 92 23.01 -9.31 -6.78
CA PHE A 92 23.41 -7.98 -6.32
C PHE A 92 24.42 -7.29 -7.23
N ASN A 93 25.44 -7.98 -7.74
CA ASN A 93 26.45 -7.34 -8.62
C ASN A 93 25.81 -6.78 -9.91
N LYS A 94 24.79 -7.46 -10.46
CA LYS A 94 24.04 -6.96 -11.61
C LYS A 94 23.16 -5.77 -11.24
N ALA A 95 22.52 -5.83 -10.07
CA ALA A 95 21.71 -4.72 -9.56
C ALA A 95 22.56 -3.47 -9.30
N ASN A 96 23.72 -3.62 -8.66
CA ASN A 96 24.65 -2.53 -8.39
C ASN A 96 25.08 -1.84 -9.69
N LYS A 97 25.55 -2.61 -10.68
CA LYS A 97 25.92 -2.05 -11.99
C LYS A 97 24.75 -1.34 -12.67
N PHE A 98 23.54 -1.92 -12.57
CA PHE A 98 22.34 -1.33 -13.17
C PHE A 98 21.93 -0.02 -12.48
N PHE A 99 21.99 0.04 -11.15
CA PHE A 99 21.56 1.19 -10.34
C PHE A 99 22.58 2.33 -10.35
N THR A 100 23.87 2.05 -10.08
CA THR A 100 24.93 3.07 -10.01
C THR A 100 25.04 3.88 -11.31
N ASN A 101 24.81 3.25 -12.46
CA ASN A 101 24.93 3.94 -13.74
C ASN A 101 23.72 4.81 -14.11
N ARG A 102 22.64 4.79 -13.32
CA ARG A 102 21.35 5.38 -13.68
C ARG A 102 20.79 6.35 -12.64
N TYR A 103 21.10 6.14 -11.37
CA TYR A 103 20.43 6.84 -10.29
C TYR A 103 21.44 7.40 -9.29
N ASP A 104 21.24 8.66 -8.92
CA ASP A 104 21.95 9.31 -7.84
C ASP A 104 21.39 8.82 -6.48
N VAL A 105 20.08 8.55 -6.45
CA VAL A 105 19.35 8.07 -5.27
C VAL A 105 18.50 6.85 -5.59
N ILE A 106 18.60 5.82 -4.75
CA ILE A 106 17.65 4.71 -4.73
C ILE A 106 16.77 4.82 -3.51
N ILE A 107 15.46 4.90 -3.73
CA ILE A 107 14.44 4.88 -2.68
C ILE A 107 13.78 3.51 -2.65
N VAL A 108 13.96 2.78 -1.55
CA VAL A 108 13.31 1.48 -1.29
C VAL A 108 11.98 1.68 -0.57
N GLY A 109 10.91 1.04 -1.04
CA GLY A 109 9.58 1.11 -0.42
C GLY A 109 8.50 1.70 -1.35
N SER A 110 7.26 1.90 -0.92
CA SER A 110 6.73 1.88 0.45
C SER A 110 5.99 0.59 0.85
N ASP A 111 6.23 -0.53 0.16
CA ASP A 111 5.53 -1.77 0.45
C ASP A 111 6.26 -2.67 1.47
N GLU A 112 5.80 -3.90 1.61
CA GLU A 112 6.39 -5.04 2.31
C GLU A 112 7.72 -5.52 1.72
N VAL A 113 8.59 -4.60 1.31
CA VAL A 113 9.86 -4.88 0.62
C VAL A 113 10.88 -5.58 1.52
N TRP A 114 10.80 -5.36 2.84
CA TRP A 114 11.66 -6.01 3.85
C TRP A 114 11.03 -7.22 4.52
N LYS A 115 9.87 -7.69 4.03
CA LYS A 115 9.29 -8.95 4.50
C LYS A 115 10.16 -10.13 4.09
N ILE A 116 10.66 -10.88 5.07
CA ILE A 116 11.42 -12.12 4.87
C ILE A 116 10.43 -13.28 4.71
N ASN A 117 10.49 -13.96 3.56
CA ASN A 117 9.68 -15.14 3.29
C ASN A 117 10.38 -16.08 2.29
N LYS A 118 9.90 -17.32 2.20
CA LYS A 118 10.45 -18.35 1.29
C LYS A 118 10.36 -17.95 -0.19
N LEU A 119 9.35 -17.17 -0.59
CA LEU A 119 9.13 -16.81 -1.99
C LEU A 119 10.23 -15.86 -2.52
N ARG A 120 10.62 -14.88 -1.71
CA ARG A 120 11.61 -13.85 -2.10
C ARG A 120 13.03 -14.20 -1.71
N GLY A 121 13.18 -15.13 -0.76
CA GLY A 121 14.46 -15.40 -0.14
C GLY A 121 14.97 -14.21 0.68
N PHE A 122 16.13 -14.43 1.28
CA PHE A 122 16.88 -13.42 2.02
C PHE A 122 18.37 -13.78 1.95
N PRO A 123 19.27 -12.80 1.69
CA PRO A 123 18.97 -11.43 1.30
C PRO A 123 18.37 -11.33 -0.11
N ASN A 124 17.73 -10.21 -0.43
CA ASN A 124 17.16 -9.93 -1.75
C ASN A 124 17.43 -8.47 -2.15
N ILE A 125 17.14 -8.09 -3.40
CA ILE A 125 17.50 -6.79 -3.97
C ILE A 125 16.96 -5.58 -3.18
N TYR A 126 15.84 -5.73 -2.44
CA TYR A 126 15.26 -4.64 -1.64
C TYR A 126 16.08 -4.27 -0.40
N TRP A 127 17.03 -5.10 0.03
CA TRP A 127 17.94 -4.72 1.10
C TRP A 127 19.03 -3.76 0.60
N LEU A 128 19.25 -3.71 -0.72
CA LEU A 128 20.39 -3.09 -1.39
C LEU A 128 21.72 -3.66 -0.90
N ASN A 129 22.65 -3.81 -1.83
CA ASN A 129 24.00 -4.26 -1.48
C ASN A 129 24.75 -3.14 -0.73
N GLN A 130 25.65 -3.49 0.19
CA GLN A 130 26.43 -2.53 0.97
C GLN A 130 27.38 -1.69 0.12
N ASP A 131 27.88 -2.24 -0.99
CA ASP A 131 28.83 -1.60 -1.92
C ASP A 131 28.14 -0.83 -3.05
N LEU A 132 26.81 -0.74 -3.02
CA LEU A 132 26.06 0.05 -4.00
C LEU A 132 26.47 1.53 -3.91
N ASN A 133 27.09 2.04 -4.98
CA ASN A 133 27.57 3.42 -5.07
C ASN A 133 26.47 4.37 -5.56
N CYS A 134 25.47 4.59 -4.71
CA CYS A 134 24.45 5.64 -4.85
C CYS A 134 23.90 5.97 -3.46
N LEU A 135 23.21 7.10 -3.31
CA LEU A 135 22.55 7.43 -2.05
C LEU A 135 21.41 6.43 -1.78
N LYS A 136 21.45 5.74 -0.65
CA LYS A 136 20.46 4.73 -0.27
C LYS A 136 19.47 5.29 0.73
N VAL A 137 18.20 5.23 0.38
CA VAL A 137 17.10 5.78 1.18
C VAL A 137 15.98 4.76 1.21
N SER A 138 15.23 4.69 2.31
CA SER A 138 13.93 4.02 2.33
C SER A 138 12.82 5.00 2.64
N TYR A 139 11.67 4.86 1.97
CA TYR A 139 10.46 5.59 2.29
C TYR A 139 9.34 4.62 2.62
N ALA A 140 8.82 4.69 3.85
CA ALA A 140 7.71 3.87 4.31
C ALA A 140 7.89 2.37 4.01
N ALA A 141 9.12 1.85 4.13
CA ALA A 141 9.37 0.43 3.98
C ALA A 141 8.70 -0.36 5.11
N SER A 142 8.26 -1.58 4.83
CA SER A 142 7.57 -2.43 5.80
C SER A 142 8.19 -3.83 5.81
N ALA A 143 8.45 -4.36 7.00
CA ALA A 143 8.78 -5.77 7.21
C ALA A 143 7.53 -6.66 7.31
N ASN A 144 6.33 -6.07 7.25
CA ASN A 144 5.08 -6.76 7.57
C ASN A 144 5.22 -7.43 8.96
N ARG A 145 4.76 -8.67 9.13
CA ARG A 145 4.84 -9.45 10.37
C ARG A 145 6.14 -10.26 10.49
N THR A 146 7.23 -9.87 9.81
CA THR A 146 8.50 -10.57 10.00
C THR A 146 9.00 -10.39 11.44
N ARG A 147 9.28 -11.52 12.09
CA ARG A 147 9.79 -11.62 13.46
C ARG A 147 11.31 -11.70 13.43
N PHE A 148 11.98 -10.55 13.52
CA PHE A 148 13.43 -10.48 13.47
C PHE A 148 14.07 -11.04 14.74
N ASP A 149 13.36 -11.16 15.85
CA ASP A 149 13.86 -11.90 17.02
C ASP A 149 14.08 -13.39 16.72
N LYS A 150 13.27 -13.98 15.82
CA LYS A 150 13.27 -15.42 15.47
C LYS A 150 14.16 -15.80 14.28
N ILE A 151 14.92 -14.88 13.70
CA ILE A 151 15.87 -15.20 12.62
C ILE A 151 17.27 -15.45 13.17
N GLU A 152 18.06 -16.22 12.42
CA GLU A 152 19.47 -16.51 12.71
C GLU A 152 20.30 -15.23 12.87
N GLN A 153 21.30 -15.27 13.75
CA GLN A 153 22.17 -14.13 14.07
C GLN A 153 22.88 -13.55 12.84
N VAL A 154 23.36 -14.40 11.92
CA VAL A 154 23.98 -13.98 10.66
C VAL A 154 23.04 -13.12 9.80
N LYS A 155 21.74 -13.41 9.82
CA LYS A 155 20.74 -12.61 9.09
C LYS A 155 20.52 -11.25 9.77
N LYS A 156 20.54 -11.21 11.11
CA LYS A 156 20.44 -9.96 11.89
C LYS A 156 21.65 -9.05 11.61
N GLU A 157 22.84 -9.63 11.56
CA GLU A 157 24.08 -8.92 11.22
C GLU A 157 24.02 -8.35 9.80
N TYR A 158 23.58 -9.14 8.83
CA TYR A 158 23.37 -8.64 7.46
C TYR A 158 22.41 -7.44 7.42
N ILE A 159 21.28 -7.51 8.14
CA ILE A 159 20.30 -6.42 8.21
C ILE A 159 20.94 -5.16 8.80
N ARG A 160 21.64 -5.30 9.93
CA ARG A 160 22.34 -4.21 10.60
C ARG A 160 23.36 -3.55 9.66
N ASP A 161 24.22 -4.35 9.06
CA ASP A 161 25.27 -3.85 8.16
C ASP A 161 24.68 -3.20 6.91
N SER A 162 23.65 -3.80 6.32
CA SER A 162 22.92 -3.24 5.17
C SER A 162 22.28 -1.88 5.49
N LEU A 163 21.50 -1.80 6.58
CA LEU A 163 20.78 -0.58 6.96
C LEU A 163 21.71 0.52 7.46
N SER A 164 22.87 0.19 8.05
CA SER A 164 23.88 1.19 8.44
C SER A 164 24.41 2.01 7.26
N LYS A 165 24.27 1.51 6.02
CA LYS A 165 24.67 2.22 4.80
C LYS A 165 23.54 3.09 4.21
N TYR A 166 22.37 3.12 4.82
CA TYR A 166 21.28 4.01 4.40
C TYR A 166 21.49 5.40 4.98
N ALA A 167 21.34 6.42 4.14
CA ALA A 167 21.38 7.81 4.57
C ALA A 167 20.08 8.24 5.26
N TYR A 168 18.97 7.56 4.96
CA TYR A 168 17.67 7.75 5.60
C TYR A 168 16.90 6.43 5.63
N ILE A 169 16.37 6.07 6.81
CA ILE A 169 15.62 4.84 7.02
C ILE A 169 14.19 5.20 7.43
N GLY A 170 13.28 5.32 6.46
CA GLY A 170 11.85 5.51 6.68
C GLY A 170 11.07 4.20 6.69
N VAL A 171 10.26 3.97 7.73
CA VAL A 171 9.40 2.78 7.87
C VAL A 171 7.92 3.16 8.06
N ARG A 172 7.01 2.33 7.54
CA ARG A 172 5.57 2.66 7.51
C ARG A 172 4.84 2.38 8.82
N ASP A 173 5.16 1.27 9.48
CA ASP A 173 4.39 0.74 10.60
C ASP A 173 5.22 0.55 11.86
N GLN A 174 4.53 0.52 13.01
CA GLN A 174 5.15 0.49 14.33
C GLN A 174 5.92 -0.81 14.54
N ASN A 175 5.35 -1.92 14.09
CA ASN A 175 5.99 -3.22 14.19
C ASN A 175 7.35 -3.22 13.48
N THR A 176 7.43 -2.71 12.24
CA THR A 176 8.71 -2.64 11.50
C THR A 176 9.73 -1.78 12.25
N LEU A 177 9.32 -0.64 12.81
CA LEU A 177 10.19 0.23 13.61
C LEU A 177 10.77 -0.51 14.82
N GLU A 178 9.92 -1.19 15.58
CA GLU A 178 10.32 -1.92 16.79
C GLU A 178 11.23 -3.09 16.46
N GLN A 179 10.86 -3.89 15.44
CA GLN A 179 11.65 -5.04 15.00
C GLN A 179 13.06 -4.62 14.55
N LEU A 180 13.21 -3.49 13.86
CA LEU A 180 14.53 -3.00 13.44
C LEU A 180 15.34 -2.39 14.59
N ARG A 181 14.68 -1.72 15.55
CA ARG A 181 15.35 -1.24 16.78
C ARG A 181 15.88 -2.38 17.65
N MET A 182 15.23 -3.55 17.61
CA MET A 182 15.74 -4.76 18.26
C MET A 182 17.02 -5.29 17.59
N ILE A 183 17.23 -5.02 16.30
CA ILE A 183 18.42 -5.45 15.57
C ILE A 183 19.60 -4.53 15.88
N ASP A 184 19.38 -3.22 15.84
CA ASP A 184 20.37 -2.24 16.24
C ASP A 184 19.68 -0.95 16.72
N LYS A 185 19.91 -0.60 17.98
CA LYS A 185 19.31 0.55 18.65
C LYS A 185 19.90 1.87 18.15
N ASN A 186 21.08 1.83 17.51
CA ASN A 186 21.79 3.02 17.00
C ASN A 186 21.30 3.43 15.61
N LEU A 187 20.51 2.60 14.92
CA LEU A 187 19.92 2.97 13.64
C LEU A 187 18.92 4.11 13.85
N ASN A 188 19.17 5.25 13.20
CA ASN A 188 18.25 6.38 13.19
C ASN A 188 17.07 6.10 12.24
N ILE A 189 16.08 5.37 12.74
CA ILE A 189 14.89 4.96 11.98
C ILE A 189 13.76 5.95 12.22
N LYS A 190 13.16 6.43 11.13
CA LYS A 190 12.07 7.39 11.12
C LYS A 190 10.77 6.72 10.70
N LYS A 191 9.67 7.15 11.30
CA LYS A 191 8.32 6.76 10.89
C LYS A 191 7.91 7.62 9.70
N ASN A 192 7.41 7.00 8.65
CA ASN A 192 6.85 7.66 7.48
C ASN A 192 5.38 7.24 7.30
N SER A 193 4.58 8.10 6.68
CA SER A 193 3.21 7.76 6.28
C SER A 193 3.21 6.88 5.02
N ASP A 194 2.12 6.13 4.84
CA ASP A 194 1.86 5.48 3.56
C ASP A 194 1.71 6.56 2.46
N PRO A 195 2.43 6.46 1.33
CA PRO A 195 2.40 7.53 0.32
C PRO A 195 1.03 7.68 -0.34
N THR A 196 0.11 6.72 -0.22
CA THR A 196 -1.27 6.88 -0.69
C THR A 196 -2.00 8.07 -0.06
N PHE A 197 -1.58 8.56 1.12
CA PHE A 197 -2.11 9.81 1.68
C PHE A 197 -1.78 11.06 0.83
N MET A 198 -0.83 10.96 -0.11
CA MET A 198 -0.54 12.03 -1.09
C MET A 198 -1.44 11.94 -2.32
N PHE A 199 -2.25 10.88 -2.44
CA PHE A 199 -3.14 10.70 -3.58
C PHE A 199 -4.26 11.74 -3.56
N ASP A 200 -4.41 12.50 -4.64
CA ASP A 200 -5.48 13.49 -4.77
C ASP A 200 -6.77 12.83 -5.26
N CYS A 201 -7.70 12.62 -4.33
CA CYS A 201 -9.07 12.18 -4.64
C CYS A 201 -10.03 13.36 -4.91
N LYS A 202 -9.65 14.63 -4.73
CA LYS A 202 -10.63 15.73 -4.63
C LYS A 202 -11.11 16.27 -5.99
N SER A 203 -10.35 16.11 -7.08
CA SER A 203 -10.47 16.99 -8.25
C SER A 203 -10.75 16.34 -9.61
N ASN A 204 -10.91 15.01 -9.71
CA ASN A 204 -11.04 14.35 -11.01
C ASN A 204 -12.50 14.09 -11.42
N THR A 205 -13.19 15.10 -11.97
CA THR A 205 -14.60 14.98 -12.42
C THR A 205 -14.79 13.90 -13.48
N THR A 206 -13.82 13.73 -14.39
CA THR A 206 -13.86 12.69 -15.43
C THR A 206 -13.93 11.28 -14.84
N ILE A 207 -13.09 10.97 -13.85
CA ILE A 207 -13.13 9.64 -13.22
C ILE A 207 -14.39 9.43 -12.38
N ILE A 208 -14.86 10.48 -11.71
CA ILE A 208 -16.09 10.43 -10.91
C ILE A 208 -17.29 10.14 -11.81
N ASN A 209 -17.40 10.80 -12.96
CA ASN A 209 -18.49 10.55 -13.92
C ASN A 209 -18.42 9.15 -14.52
N LYS A 210 -17.21 8.66 -14.84
CA LYS A 210 -17.00 7.28 -15.32
C LYS A 210 -17.43 6.25 -14.29
N ILE A 211 -17.09 6.45 -13.01
CA ILE A 211 -17.52 5.57 -11.93
C ILE A 211 -19.04 5.63 -11.78
N ARG A 212 -19.63 6.83 -11.74
CA ARG A 212 -21.08 7.04 -11.64
C ARG A 212 -21.82 6.26 -12.73
N GLU A 213 -21.35 6.36 -13.97
CA GLU A 213 -21.91 5.63 -15.10
C GLU A 213 -21.76 4.10 -14.94
N LYS A 214 -20.60 3.61 -14.52
CA LYS A 214 -20.41 2.18 -14.26
C LYS A 214 -21.36 1.67 -13.18
N LEU A 215 -21.45 2.37 -12.05
CA LEU A 215 -22.31 1.97 -10.94
C LEU A 215 -23.79 1.91 -11.36
N SER A 216 -24.30 2.94 -12.04
CA SER A 216 -25.71 2.99 -12.45
C SER A 216 -26.02 2.12 -13.67
N LYS A 217 -25.27 2.26 -14.78
CA LYS A 217 -25.63 1.60 -16.05
C LYS A 217 -25.18 0.15 -16.11
N LYS A 218 -23.98 -0.16 -15.63
CA LYS A 218 -23.41 -1.52 -15.70
C LYS A 218 -23.81 -2.37 -14.49
N TYR A 219 -23.67 -1.83 -13.29
CA TYR A 219 -23.97 -2.56 -12.05
C TYR A 219 -25.41 -2.40 -11.57
N LYS A 220 -26.22 -1.57 -12.25
CA LYS A 220 -27.65 -1.36 -11.98
C LYS A 220 -27.92 -0.89 -10.54
N LEU A 221 -26.99 -0.12 -9.98
CA LEU A 221 -27.13 0.45 -8.65
C LEU A 221 -27.90 1.77 -8.74
N ASP A 222 -28.89 1.96 -7.86
CA ASP A 222 -29.52 3.26 -7.66
C ASP A 222 -28.60 4.14 -6.82
N LEU A 223 -28.13 5.26 -7.36
CA LEU A 223 -27.20 6.14 -6.66
C LEU A 223 -27.87 7.10 -5.67
N ASN A 224 -29.20 7.06 -5.59
CA ASN A 224 -29.98 7.79 -4.58
C ASN A 224 -30.21 6.94 -3.32
N GLU A 225 -30.06 5.62 -3.43
CA GLU A 225 -30.15 4.68 -2.33
C GLU A 225 -28.77 4.42 -1.71
N PRO A 226 -28.70 4.12 -0.40
CA PRO A 226 -27.42 3.95 0.28
C PRO A 226 -26.69 2.68 -0.18
N ILE A 227 -25.37 2.80 -0.32
CA ILE A 227 -24.49 1.74 -0.83
C ILE A 227 -23.47 1.37 0.24
N MET A 228 -23.37 0.07 0.55
CA MET A 228 -22.38 -0.46 1.48
C MET A 228 -21.31 -1.24 0.71
N ALA A 229 -20.04 -0.93 0.95
CA ALA A 229 -18.94 -1.64 0.34
C ALA A 229 -18.39 -2.75 1.25
N LEU A 230 -18.21 -3.94 0.69
CA LEU A 230 -17.56 -5.09 1.30
C LEU A 230 -16.23 -5.38 0.62
N MET A 231 -15.17 -5.44 1.40
CA MET A 231 -13.88 -5.95 0.95
C MET A 231 -13.29 -6.82 2.06
N CYS A 232 -13.79 -8.04 2.14
CA CYS A 232 -13.42 -9.02 3.16
C CYS A 232 -12.99 -10.34 2.50
N THR A 233 -12.01 -11.02 3.09
CA THR A 233 -11.60 -12.37 2.62
C THR A 233 -12.40 -13.49 3.26
N ASP A 234 -13.04 -13.24 4.41
CA ASP A 234 -13.86 -14.22 5.12
C ASP A 234 -15.34 -14.04 4.75
N ASP A 235 -15.90 -15.05 4.08
CA ASP A 235 -17.29 -15.05 3.63
C ASP A 235 -18.29 -15.03 4.79
N ASN A 236 -17.90 -15.44 6.01
CA ASN A 236 -18.78 -15.33 7.18
C ASN A 236 -19.01 -13.88 7.58
N ILE A 237 -17.98 -13.01 7.45
CA ILE A 237 -18.13 -11.57 7.65
C ILE A 237 -19.11 -11.02 6.61
N CYS A 238 -18.89 -11.37 5.34
CA CYS A 238 -19.76 -10.94 4.25
C CYS A 238 -21.21 -11.37 4.48
N LYS A 239 -21.44 -12.63 4.91
CA LYS A 239 -22.77 -13.15 5.24
C LYS A 239 -23.43 -12.37 6.37
N LYS A 240 -22.72 -12.17 7.49
CA LYS A 240 -23.27 -11.46 8.67
C LYS A 240 -23.68 -10.04 8.34
N ILE A 241 -22.87 -9.33 7.55
CA ILE A 241 -23.21 -7.98 7.08
C ILE A 241 -24.41 -8.03 6.11
N PHE A 242 -24.41 -8.97 5.17
CA PHE A 242 -25.49 -9.10 4.19
C PHE A 242 -26.84 -9.44 4.83
N ASP A 243 -26.88 -10.42 5.73
CA ASP A 243 -28.10 -10.79 6.46
C ASP A 243 -28.68 -9.60 7.25
N ARG A 244 -27.81 -8.72 7.76
CA ARG A 244 -28.23 -7.56 8.57
C ARG A 244 -28.69 -6.36 7.73
N TYR A 245 -28.07 -6.14 6.56
CA TYR A 245 -28.15 -4.87 5.84
C TYR A 245 -28.73 -4.93 4.43
N SER A 246 -28.89 -6.12 3.83
CA SER A 246 -29.36 -6.26 2.44
C SER A 246 -30.77 -5.73 2.18
N GLY A 247 -31.60 -5.59 3.23
CA GLY A 247 -32.94 -4.99 3.14
C GLY A 247 -32.96 -3.45 3.14
N SER A 248 -31.85 -2.79 3.48
CA SER A 248 -31.76 -1.33 3.59
C SER A 248 -30.61 -0.70 2.82
N TYR A 249 -29.68 -1.51 2.30
CA TYR A 249 -28.49 -1.07 1.58
C TYR A 249 -28.27 -1.92 0.35
N GLN A 250 -27.80 -1.28 -0.73
CA GLN A 250 -27.20 -1.99 -1.85
C GLN A 250 -25.77 -2.38 -1.47
N ILE A 251 -25.50 -3.67 -1.36
CA ILE A 251 -24.20 -4.20 -0.94
C ILE A 251 -23.35 -4.49 -2.16
N VAL A 252 -22.18 -3.87 -2.26
CA VAL A 252 -21.22 -4.11 -3.34
C VAL A 252 -19.95 -4.76 -2.80
N SER A 253 -19.37 -5.70 -3.54
CA SER A 253 -18.05 -6.24 -3.21
C SER A 253 -16.94 -5.61 -4.05
N LEU A 254 -15.80 -5.35 -3.43
CA LEU A 254 -14.61 -4.78 -4.05
C LEU A 254 -13.43 -5.75 -3.95
N TYR A 255 -12.65 -5.87 -5.04
CA TYR A 255 -11.41 -6.64 -5.14
C TYR A 255 -11.52 -8.17 -4.93
N VAL A 256 -12.22 -8.61 -3.88
CA VAL A 256 -12.61 -9.98 -3.54
C VAL A 256 -14.07 -10.18 -3.92
N ASN A 257 -14.37 -11.25 -4.67
CA ASN A 257 -15.74 -11.63 -4.99
C ASN A 257 -16.35 -12.37 -3.81
N THR A 258 -17.60 -12.06 -3.46
CA THR A 258 -18.42 -12.84 -2.54
C THR A 258 -19.80 -13.03 -3.15
N LYS A 259 -20.53 -14.08 -2.73
CA LYS A 259 -21.94 -14.26 -3.12
C LYS A 259 -22.90 -13.40 -2.29
N TYR A 260 -22.42 -12.84 -1.18
CA TYR A 260 -23.19 -11.99 -0.27
C TYR A 260 -23.09 -10.51 -0.67
N CYS A 261 -23.45 -10.20 -1.91
CA CYS A 261 -23.51 -8.83 -2.43
C CYS A 261 -24.46 -8.73 -3.63
N ASN A 262 -25.03 -7.55 -3.86
CA ASN A 262 -25.83 -7.22 -5.04
C ASN A 262 -24.97 -7.09 -6.31
N ALA A 263 -23.74 -6.58 -6.17
CA ALA A 263 -22.82 -6.43 -7.30
C ALA A 263 -21.35 -6.62 -6.90
N PHE A 264 -20.57 -7.27 -7.77
CA PHE A 264 -19.10 -7.34 -7.65
C PHE A 264 -18.43 -6.37 -8.61
N LEU A 265 -17.79 -5.32 -8.09
CA LEU A 265 -17.11 -4.28 -8.88
C LEU A 265 -15.73 -4.76 -9.37
N TYR A 266 -15.73 -5.75 -10.24
CA TYR A 266 -14.51 -6.46 -10.68
C TYR A 266 -13.65 -5.72 -11.71
N ASP A 267 -14.22 -4.72 -12.40
CA ASP A 267 -13.61 -4.08 -13.56
C ASP A 267 -13.07 -2.67 -13.30
N LEU A 268 -12.98 -2.26 -12.02
CA LEU A 268 -12.38 -0.99 -11.65
C LEU A 268 -10.89 -1.01 -12.00
N ASP A 269 -10.40 0.01 -12.70
CA ASP A 269 -8.96 0.28 -12.75
C ASP A 269 -8.46 0.86 -11.40
N PRO A 270 -7.15 0.93 -11.14
CA PRO A 270 -6.65 1.41 -9.86
C PRO A 270 -7.09 2.82 -9.48
N PHE A 271 -7.26 3.72 -10.44
CA PHE A 271 -7.71 5.07 -10.17
C PHE A 271 -9.20 5.10 -9.86
N GLU A 272 -10.00 4.31 -10.58
CA GLU A 272 -11.43 4.16 -10.31
C GLU A 272 -11.63 3.58 -8.90
N TRP A 273 -10.86 2.56 -8.54
CA TRP A 273 -10.90 1.95 -7.20
C TRP A 273 -10.52 2.95 -6.10
N ALA A 274 -9.52 3.81 -6.33
CA ALA A 274 -9.16 4.86 -5.37
C ALA A 274 -10.30 5.86 -5.10
N HIS A 275 -11.13 6.14 -6.11
CA HIS A 275 -12.19 7.15 -6.02
C HIS A 275 -13.57 6.59 -5.67
N VAL A 276 -13.82 5.30 -5.91
CA VAL A 276 -15.15 4.68 -5.77
C VAL A 276 -15.72 4.80 -4.34
N PHE A 277 -14.85 4.88 -3.33
CA PHE A 277 -15.22 4.96 -1.93
C PHE A 277 -16.19 6.11 -1.61
N ARG A 278 -16.10 7.23 -2.33
CA ARG A 278 -16.99 8.39 -2.12
C ARG A 278 -18.47 8.11 -2.38
N PHE A 279 -18.78 7.03 -3.09
CA PHE A 279 -20.15 6.65 -3.44
C PHE A 279 -20.78 5.74 -2.37
N PHE A 280 -20.03 5.36 -1.33
CA PHE A 280 -20.51 4.46 -0.29
C PHE A 280 -20.91 5.23 0.96
N SER A 281 -21.97 4.77 1.60
CA SER A 281 -22.40 5.22 2.92
C SER A 281 -21.47 4.70 4.01
N ILE A 282 -20.93 3.48 3.81
CA ILE A 282 -19.90 2.89 4.67
C ILE A 282 -19.12 1.79 3.92
N SER A 283 -17.88 1.54 4.32
CA SER A 283 -17.11 0.37 3.91
C SER A 283 -16.83 -0.57 5.09
N VAL A 284 -16.88 -1.88 4.88
CA VAL A 284 -16.48 -2.91 5.85
C VAL A 284 -15.38 -3.76 5.24
N THR A 285 -14.24 -3.87 5.92
CA THR A 285 -13.04 -4.45 5.30
C THR A 285 -12.06 -5.09 6.27
N ASN A 286 -11.30 -6.07 5.78
CA ASN A 286 -10.08 -6.56 6.44
C ASN A 286 -8.79 -6.17 5.68
N PHE A 287 -8.85 -5.17 4.80
CA PHE A 287 -7.71 -4.71 4.01
C PHE A 287 -7.26 -3.30 4.40
N PHE A 288 -5.96 -3.17 4.68
CA PHE A 288 -5.32 -1.90 5.03
C PHE A 288 -5.64 -0.75 4.07
N HIS A 289 -5.48 -0.95 2.75
CA HIS A 289 -5.72 0.12 1.78
C HIS A 289 -7.20 0.46 1.62
N CYS A 290 -8.11 -0.46 1.91
CA CYS A 290 -9.54 -0.14 1.92
C CYS A 290 -9.85 0.84 3.06
N THR A 291 -9.26 0.63 4.24
CA THR A 291 -9.31 1.59 5.37
C THR A 291 -8.70 2.95 4.97
N VAL A 292 -7.49 2.95 4.39
CA VAL A 292 -6.82 4.19 3.97
C VAL A 292 -7.64 4.98 2.95
N PHE A 293 -8.15 4.33 1.89
CA PHE A 293 -8.95 5.02 0.88
C PHE A 293 -10.35 5.41 1.34
N SER A 294 -10.90 4.74 2.35
CA SER A 294 -12.11 5.23 3.03
C SER A 294 -11.82 6.54 3.75
N ILE A 295 -10.72 6.61 4.51
CA ILE A 295 -10.27 7.85 5.18
C ILE A 295 -10.02 8.97 4.16
N ILE A 296 -9.28 8.71 3.07
CA ILE A 296 -8.96 9.71 2.04
C ILE A 296 -10.23 10.25 1.37
N ASN A 297 -11.24 9.40 1.13
CA ASN A 297 -12.50 9.83 0.53
C ASN A 297 -13.53 10.37 1.54
N ASN A 298 -13.20 10.38 2.85
CA ASN A 298 -14.11 10.73 3.94
C ASN A 298 -15.33 9.79 4.05
N THR A 299 -15.15 8.54 3.64
CA THR A 299 -16.17 7.50 3.71
C THR A 299 -16.09 6.84 5.09
N PRO A 300 -17.22 6.73 5.83
CA PRO A 300 -17.28 5.93 7.05
C PRO A 300 -16.78 4.51 6.81
N PHE A 301 -16.18 3.89 7.82
CA PHE A 301 -15.61 2.55 7.63
C PHE A 301 -15.57 1.75 8.93
N ILE A 302 -15.59 0.42 8.80
CA ILE A 302 -15.23 -0.55 9.82
C ILE A 302 -14.09 -1.41 9.30
N SER A 303 -13.05 -1.56 10.11
CA SER A 303 -11.93 -2.46 9.82
C SER A 303 -11.96 -3.67 10.76
N ILE A 304 -11.95 -4.87 10.19
CA ILE A 304 -12.02 -6.14 10.91
C ILE A 304 -10.74 -6.93 10.65
N ASP A 305 -9.94 -7.15 11.69
CA ASP A 305 -8.85 -8.12 11.64
C ASP A 305 -9.38 -9.54 11.79
N VAL A 306 -8.92 -10.43 10.92
CA VAL A 306 -9.35 -11.83 10.85
C VAL A 306 -8.25 -12.83 11.17
N GLU A 307 -7.01 -12.36 11.27
CA GLU A 307 -5.86 -13.22 11.49
C GLU A 307 -5.64 -13.46 12.99
N GLU A 308 -5.45 -14.71 13.38
CA GLU A 308 -5.16 -15.11 14.78
C GLU A 308 -3.92 -14.41 15.33
N SER A 309 -2.92 -14.18 14.48
CA SER A 309 -1.70 -13.47 14.85
C SER A 309 -1.95 -12.04 15.33
N SER A 310 -3.10 -11.44 14.98
CA SER A 310 -3.49 -10.08 15.42
C SER A 310 -3.88 -10.01 16.90
N VAL A 311 -4.06 -11.17 17.54
CA VAL A 311 -4.20 -11.27 19.01
C VAL A 311 -2.84 -11.09 19.70
N LEU A 312 -1.77 -11.57 19.06
CA LEU A 312 -0.41 -11.54 19.60
C LEU A 312 0.39 -10.30 19.17
N TYR A 313 0.07 -9.73 17.99
CA TYR A 313 0.80 -8.61 17.40
C TYR A 313 -0.15 -7.53 16.90
N GLU A 314 0.29 -6.28 17.03
CA GLU A 314 -0.44 -5.15 16.47
C GLU A 314 -0.41 -5.23 14.93
N SER A 315 -1.60 -5.27 14.31
CA SER A 315 -1.72 -5.24 12.86
C SER A 315 -1.48 -3.84 12.30
N LYS A 316 -1.20 -3.75 11.01
CA LYS A 316 -1.06 -2.46 10.30
C LYS A 316 -2.33 -1.62 10.38
N ILE A 317 -3.50 -2.27 10.39
CA ILE A 317 -4.79 -1.61 10.53
C ILE A 317 -4.91 -1.02 11.93
N LYS A 318 -4.56 -1.79 12.96
CA LYS A 318 -4.60 -1.32 14.35
C LYS A 318 -3.62 -0.17 14.61
N ASP A 319 -2.37 -0.26 14.12
CA ASP A 319 -1.39 0.84 14.19
C ASP A 319 -1.93 2.11 13.49
N LEU A 320 -2.48 1.97 12.28
CA LEU A 320 -3.10 3.09 11.55
C LEU A 320 -4.22 3.76 12.36
N LEU A 321 -5.16 2.97 12.87
CA LEU A 321 -6.34 3.50 13.57
C LEU A 321 -5.99 4.05 14.95
N LYS A 322 -4.96 3.52 15.62
CA LYS A 322 -4.41 4.12 16.84
C LYS A 322 -3.84 5.51 16.58
N ARG A 323 -3.06 5.68 15.51
CA ARG A 323 -2.51 6.99 15.11
C ARG A 323 -3.58 7.97 14.64
N ALA A 324 -4.64 7.46 13.99
CA ALA A 324 -5.81 8.26 13.63
C ALA A 324 -6.74 8.56 14.83
N SER A 325 -6.45 7.97 15.99
CA SER A 325 -7.33 7.94 17.17
C SER A 325 -8.72 7.36 16.89
N MET A 326 -8.90 6.53 15.86
CA MET A 326 -10.17 5.93 15.40
C MET A 326 -10.29 4.44 15.76
N LEU A 327 -9.82 4.03 16.94
CA LEU A 327 -9.87 2.63 17.36
C LEU A 327 -11.30 2.12 17.57
N GLU A 328 -12.28 3.01 17.74
CA GLU A 328 -13.70 2.68 17.74
C GLU A 328 -14.12 1.91 16.47
N ASN A 329 -13.46 2.14 15.33
CA ASN A 329 -13.78 1.48 14.06
C ASN A 329 -13.00 0.17 13.83
N TYR A 330 -12.22 -0.29 14.82
CA TYR A 330 -11.39 -1.48 14.74
C TYR A 330 -11.98 -2.63 15.53
N PHE A 331 -12.14 -3.77 14.87
CA PHE A 331 -12.58 -5.02 15.49
C PHE A 331 -11.61 -6.14 15.16
N ASN A 332 -11.38 -7.05 16.10
CA ASN A 332 -10.58 -8.25 15.88
C ASN A 332 -11.47 -9.47 16.09
N LEU A 333 -11.80 -10.15 15.00
CA LEU A 333 -12.71 -11.31 14.97
C LEU A 333 -12.17 -12.50 15.80
N LYS A 334 -10.85 -12.55 16.02
CA LYS A 334 -10.18 -13.60 16.78
C LYS A 334 -9.98 -13.24 18.25
N HIS A 335 -10.32 -12.02 18.66
CA HIS A 335 -10.23 -11.61 20.05
C HIS A 335 -11.37 -12.25 20.87
N PRO A 336 -11.11 -12.84 22.07
CA PRO A 336 -12.13 -13.54 22.85
C PRO A 336 -13.33 -12.67 23.24
N SER A 337 -13.13 -11.35 23.36
CA SER A 337 -14.20 -10.40 23.71
C SER A 337 -14.98 -9.87 22.50
N PHE A 338 -14.71 -10.36 21.28
CA PHE A 338 -15.40 -9.86 20.09
C PHE A 338 -16.88 -10.23 20.11
N GLN A 339 -17.73 -9.24 19.82
CA GLN A 339 -19.16 -9.41 19.70
C GLN A 339 -19.66 -8.67 18.46
N TRP A 340 -20.44 -9.36 17.63
CA TRP A 340 -21.01 -8.77 16.40
C TRP A 340 -21.90 -7.57 16.68
N GLU A 341 -22.63 -7.57 17.78
CA GLU A 341 -23.52 -6.46 18.15
C GLU A 341 -22.74 -5.15 18.33
N ASN A 342 -21.54 -5.20 18.91
CA ASN A 342 -20.69 -4.01 19.02
C ASN A 342 -20.25 -3.49 17.65
N ALA A 343 -19.95 -4.39 16.72
CA ALA A 343 -19.61 -4.01 15.35
C ALA A 343 -20.82 -3.39 14.62
N PHE A 344 -22.02 -3.95 14.75
CA PHE A 344 -23.24 -3.40 14.17
C PHE A 344 -23.59 -2.04 14.76
N ASN A 345 -23.52 -1.89 16.08
CA ASN A 345 -23.74 -0.60 16.73
C ASN A 345 -22.77 0.46 16.23
N GLN A 346 -21.49 0.11 16.07
CA GLN A 346 -20.52 1.04 15.52
C GLN A 346 -20.74 1.37 14.04
N ILE A 347 -21.23 0.42 13.23
CA ILE A 347 -21.65 0.68 11.84
C ILE A 347 -22.73 1.76 11.82
N GLU A 348 -23.79 1.58 12.60
CA GLU A 348 -24.89 2.56 12.69
C GLU A 348 -24.39 3.94 13.14
N LEU A 349 -23.56 3.99 14.18
CA LEU A 349 -22.97 5.23 14.69
C LEU A 349 -22.10 5.91 13.63
N SER A 350 -21.30 5.15 12.89
CA SER A 350 -20.40 5.69 11.86
C SER A 350 -21.16 6.25 10.66
N ILE A 351 -22.31 5.67 10.32
CA ILE A 351 -23.21 6.17 9.26
C ILE A 351 -23.94 7.43 9.72
N LYS A 352 -24.50 7.43 10.94
CA LYS A 352 -25.30 8.55 11.47
C LYS A 352 -24.45 9.76 11.83
N THR A 353 -23.27 9.54 12.40
CA THR A 353 -22.38 10.59 12.91
C THR A 353 -20.95 10.41 12.40
N PRO A 354 -20.72 10.59 11.08
CA PRO A 354 -19.41 10.35 10.49
C PRO A 354 -18.40 11.42 10.94
N ASN A 355 -17.26 10.99 11.50
CA ASN A 355 -16.22 11.92 11.96
C ASN A 355 -15.30 12.38 10.81
N ILE A 356 -15.88 13.14 9.88
CA ILE A 356 -15.20 13.64 8.67
C ILE A 356 -14.04 14.57 9.02
N SER A 357 -14.17 15.42 10.04
CA SER A 357 -13.11 16.34 10.45
C SER A 357 -11.87 15.61 10.94
N LYS A 358 -12.04 14.53 11.72
CA LYS A 358 -10.94 13.67 12.19
C LYS A 358 -10.25 12.95 11.03
N MET A 359 -11.00 12.43 10.05
CA MET A 359 -10.43 11.85 8.82
C MET A 359 -9.57 12.86 8.05
N LYS A 360 -10.09 14.07 7.79
CA LYS A 360 -9.34 15.12 7.09
C LYS A 360 -8.10 15.55 7.86
N SER A 361 -8.22 15.79 9.17
CA SER A 361 -7.10 16.17 10.04
C SER A 361 -6.00 15.10 10.05
N PHE A 362 -6.40 13.82 10.08
CA PHE A 362 -5.45 12.72 10.01
C PHE A 362 -4.73 12.66 8.66
N VAL A 363 -5.43 12.84 7.54
CA VAL A 363 -4.78 12.92 6.21
C VAL A 363 -3.75 14.05 6.15
N GLU A 364 -4.06 15.23 6.67
CA GLU A 364 -3.10 16.35 6.71
C GLU A 364 -1.92 16.07 7.65
N THR A 365 -2.13 15.32 8.73
CA THR A 365 -1.04 14.85 9.60
C THR A 365 -0.14 13.84 8.86
N GLU A 366 -0.71 12.89 8.13
CA GLU A 366 0.05 11.92 7.33
C GLU A 366 0.87 12.60 6.23
N LYS A 367 0.37 13.71 5.65
CA LYS A 367 1.12 14.53 4.68
C LYS A 367 2.38 15.16 5.26
N LYS A 368 2.36 15.57 6.54
CA LYS A 368 3.55 16.16 7.20
C LYS A 368 4.74 15.20 7.23
N TYR A 369 4.50 13.90 7.42
CA TYR A 369 5.59 12.91 7.37
C TYR A 369 6.29 12.88 6.00
N PHE A 370 5.52 13.00 4.91
CA PHE A 370 6.08 13.08 3.57
C PHE A 370 6.88 14.37 3.36
N PHE A 371 6.36 15.52 3.79
CA PHE A 371 7.09 16.79 3.66
C PHE A 371 8.39 16.83 4.47
N ASN A 372 8.39 16.26 5.68
CA ASN A 372 9.61 16.11 6.48
C ASN A 372 10.63 15.24 5.76
N PHE A 373 10.19 14.12 5.16
CA PHE A 373 11.05 13.29 4.34
C PHE A 373 11.65 14.05 3.16
N ILE A 374 10.86 14.84 2.44
CA ILE A 374 11.36 15.64 1.31
C ILE A 374 12.44 16.63 1.76
N SER A 375 12.21 17.32 2.88
CA SER A 375 13.20 18.24 3.45
C SER A 375 14.53 17.55 3.72
N GLU A 376 14.48 16.34 4.30
CA GLU A 376 15.68 15.55 4.56
C GLU A 376 16.34 15.03 3.29
N LEU A 377 15.55 14.57 2.33
CA LEU A 377 16.04 14.08 1.05
C LEU A 377 16.80 15.19 0.31
N LYS A 378 16.25 16.41 0.25
CA LYS A 378 16.92 17.56 -0.37
C LYS A 378 18.24 17.91 0.33
N ASN A 379 18.26 17.87 1.66
CA ASN A 379 19.49 18.11 2.43
C ASN A 379 20.56 17.04 2.16
N LEU A 380 20.16 15.77 2.05
CA LEU A 380 21.07 14.67 1.74
C LEU A 380 21.63 14.79 0.32
N THR A 381 20.80 15.13 -0.66
CA THR A 381 21.24 15.25 -2.06
C THR A 381 22.15 16.45 -2.26
N ASN A 382 21.89 17.59 -1.61
CA ASN A 382 22.76 18.76 -1.68
C ASN A 382 24.15 18.48 -1.11
N LYS A 383 24.22 17.82 0.06
CA LYS A 383 25.50 17.40 0.67
C LYS A 383 26.26 16.39 -0.19
N ASN A 384 25.54 15.52 -0.91
CA ASN A 384 26.18 14.53 -1.77
C ASN A 384 26.80 15.18 -3.02
N LEU A 385 26.14 16.19 -3.59
CA LEU A 385 26.67 16.96 -4.72
C LEU A 385 27.95 17.71 -4.33
N THR A 386 27.97 18.41 -3.19
CA THR A 386 29.17 19.13 -2.72
C THR A 386 30.35 18.20 -2.46
N ASN A 387 30.10 16.98 -1.96
CA ASN A 387 31.14 15.98 -1.72
C ASN A 387 31.72 15.37 -3.01
N LEU A 388 30.94 15.35 -4.10
CA LEU A 388 31.41 14.88 -5.40
C LEU A 388 32.25 15.95 -6.10
N GLU A 389 31.86 17.22 -5.99
CA GLU A 389 32.63 18.36 -6.50
C GLU A 389 34.00 18.45 -5.82
N ALA A 390 34.04 18.37 -4.48
CA ALA A 390 35.29 18.41 -3.70
C ALA A 390 36.23 17.20 -3.90
N LYS A 391 35.80 16.14 -4.59
CA LYS A 391 36.65 14.99 -4.95
C LYS A 391 37.21 15.08 -6.37
N ASN A 392 36.69 16.00 -7.18
CA ASN A 392 37.11 16.24 -8.56
C ASN A 392 38.01 17.47 -8.69
N GLU A 393 38.19 18.23 -7.61
CA GLU A 393 39.28 19.20 -7.40
C GLU A 393 40.47 18.51 -6.71
#